data_AF-A0A956T1F2-F1
#
_entry.id   AF-A0A956T1F2-F1
#
_cell.length_a   1.000
_cell.length_b   1.000
_cell.length_c   1.000
_cell.angle_alpha   90.00
_cell.angle_beta   90.00
_cell.angle_gamma   90.00
#
_symmetry.space_group_name_H-M   'P 1'
#
loop_
_entity.id
_entity.type
_entity.pdbx_description
1 polymer ?
#
loop_
_entity_poly.entity_id
_entity_poly.type
_entity_poly.pdbx_seq_one_letter_code
_entity_poly.pdbx_strand_id
1 'polypeptide(L)' 'MSTWVRVDNIAAYEGQKVELRGWLARIRSSGKLHFMQVRDGSGIIQAVVAKATVDEELFKSLKRLGTESA' A
#
# COMPACT_ATOMS: atom_id res chain seq x y z
N MET A 1 15.85 -2.50 9.33
CA MET A 1 14.82 -3.55 9.28
C MET A 1 13.51 -2.92 9.70
N SER A 2 12.46 -3.02 8.90
CA SER A 2 11.11 -2.55 9.26
C SER A 2 10.40 -3.60 10.11
N THR A 3 9.63 -3.14 11.10
CA THR A 3 8.77 -4.02 11.90
C THR A 3 7.55 -4.39 11.06
N TRP A 4 7.25 -5.70 10.96
CA TRP A 4 6.00 -6.16 10.36
C TRP A 4 4.84 -5.88 11.32
N VAL A 5 3.77 -5.29 10.79
CA VAL A 5 2.58 -4.88 11.54
C VAL A 5 1.32 -5.38 10.82
N ARG A 6 0.29 -5.74 11.60
CA ARG A 6 -1.05 -6.04 11.09
C ARG A 6 -1.90 -4.78 10.98
N VAL A 7 -2.83 -4.76 10.03
CA VAL A 7 -3.71 -3.61 9.79
C VAL A 7 -4.54 -3.26 11.03
N ASP A 8 -5.04 -4.25 11.76
CA ASP A 8 -5.81 -4.05 13.01
C ASP A 8 -5.02 -3.36 14.14
N ASN A 9 -3.69 -3.38 14.10
CA ASN A 9 -2.83 -2.76 15.11
C ASN A 9 -2.06 -1.53 14.60
N ILE A 10 -2.37 -1.04 13.39
CA ILE A 10 -1.57 0.00 12.73
C ILE A 10 -1.55 1.34 13.47
N ALA A 11 -2.61 1.66 14.23
CA ALA A 11 -2.74 2.91 14.96
C ALA A 11 -1.64 3.13 15.99
N ALA A 12 -1.07 2.05 16.55
CA ALA A 12 0.03 2.12 17.51
C ALA A 12 1.38 2.56 16.89
N TYR A 13 1.46 2.65 15.56
CA TYR A 13 2.69 2.90 14.81
C TYR A 13 2.65 4.21 14.02
N GLU A 14 1.84 5.18 14.45
CA GLU A 14 1.78 6.51 13.83
C GLU A 14 3.18 7.15 13.75
N GLY A 15 3.51 7.71 12.57
CA GLY A 15 4.80 8.35 12.30
C GLY A 15 5.98 7.38 12.11
N GLN A 16 5.77 6.07 12.24
CA GLN A 16 6.85 5.08 12.15
C GLN A 16 6.88 4.39 10.77
N LYS A 17 8.07 3.94 10.37
CA LYS A 17 8.23 3.10 9.18
C LYS A 17 7.95 1.65 9.53
N VAL A 18 6.88 1.10 8.94
CA VAL A 18 6.44 -0.28 9.14
C VAL A 18 6.39 -1.06 7.83
N GLU A 19 6.32 -2.38 7.94
CA GLU A 19 6.06 -3.28 6.83
C GLU A 19 4.66 -3.86 6.96
N LEU A 20 3.85 -3.73 5.90
CA LEU A 20 2.55 -4.35 5.78
C LEU A 20 2.64 -5.48 4.75
N ARG A 21 1.99 -6.60 5.04
CA ARG A 21 1.91 -7.76 4.15
C ARG A 21 0.44 -8.08 3.92
N GLY A 22 0.03 -8.17 2.67
CA GLY A 22 -1.37 -8.41 2.35
C GLY A 22 -1.61 -8.37 0.85
N TRP A 23 -2.89 -8.37 0.49
CA TRP A 23 -3.36 -8.41 -0.89
C TRP A 23 -3.98 -7.08 -1.28
N LEU A 24 -3.80 -6.69 -2.53
CA LEU A 24 -4.46 -5.53 -3.11
C LEU A 24 -5.96 -5.80 -3.29
N ALA A 25 -6.80 -5.14 -2.49
CA ALA A 25 -8.25 -5.21 -2.61
C ALA A 25 -8.79 -4.31 -3.73
N ARG A 26 -8.15 -3.15 -3.94
CA ARG A 26 -8.53 -2.19 -5.00
C ARG A 26 -7.38 -1.22 -5.24
N ILE A 27 -7.22 -0.78 -6.48
CA ILE A 27 -6.39 0.38 -6.81
C ILE A 27 -7.17 1.39 -7.64
N ARG A 28 -6.94 2.67 -7.40
CA ARG A 28 -7.33 3.76 -8.29
C ARG A 28 -6.14 4.69 -8.50
N SER A 29 -6.03 5.25 -9.69
CA SER A 29 -4.97 6.20 -10.04
C SER A 29 -5.57 7.57 -10.34
N SER A 30 -4.94 8.63 -9.85
CA SER A 30 -5.33 10.01 -10.14
C SER A 30 -4.08 10.88 -10.30
N GLY A 31 -3.81 11.33 -11.53
CA GLY A 31 -2.64 12.12 -11.85
C GLY A 31 -1.34 11.43 -11.44
N LYS A 32 -0.67 11.99 -10.43
CA LYS A 32 0.64 11.52 -9.91
C LYS A 32 0.52 10.63 -8.66
N LEU A 33 -0.69 10.22 -8.29
CA LEU A 33 -0.97 9.42 -7.10
C LEU A 33 -1.65 8.09 -7.46
N HIS A 34 -1.27 7.03 -6.75
CA HIS A 34 -2.02 5.79 -6.66
C HIS A 34 -2.59 5.65 -5.25
N PHE A 35 -3.87 5.30 -5.18
CA PHE A 35 -4.55 4.97 -3.93
C PHE A 35 -4.87 3.48 -3.96
N MET A 36 -4.24 2.75 -3.06
CA MET A 36 -4.31 1.30 -2.96
C MET A 36 -5.02 0.94 -1.66
N GLN A 37 -6.03 0.09 -1.74
CA GLN A 37 -6.63 -0.54 -0.58
C GLN A 37 -5.96 -1.90 -0.39
N VAL A 38 -5.26 -2.08 0.73
CA VAL A 38 -4.55 -3.33 1.07
C VAL A 38 -5.31 -4.03 2.19
N ARG A 39 -5.53 -5.33 2.04
CA ARG A 39 -6.13 -6.19 3.08
C ARG A 39 -5.14 -7.25 3.53
N ASP A 40 -5.08 -7.54 4.83
CA ASP A 40 -4.22 -8.60 5.38
C ASP A 40 -5.02 -9.70 6.10
N GLY A 41 -6.35 -9.64 6.02
CA GLY A 41 -7.27 -10.53 6.73
C GLY A 41 -7.71 -10.01 8.11
N SER A 42 -6.98 -9.04 8.68
CA SER A 42 -7.35 -8.35 9.93
C SER A 42 -8.11 -7.05 9.69
N GLY A 43 -7.85 -6.40 8.56
CA GLY A 43 -8.55 -5.18 8.16
C GLY A 43 -8.21 -4.74 6.75
N ILE A 44 -8.64 -3.53 6.39
CA ILE A 44 -8.31 -2.85 5.13
C ILE A 44 -7.69 -1.49 5.46
N ILE A 45 -6.58 -1.16 4.81
CA ILE A 45 -5.90 0.14 4.95
C ILE A 45 -5.68 0.79 3.57
N GLN A 46 -5.76 2.12 3.52
CA GLN A 46 -5.41 2.89 2.33
C GLN A 46 -3.91 3.23 2.35
N ALA A 47 -3.18 2.71 1.36
CA ALA A 47 -1.81 3.12 1.04
C ALA A 47 -1.82 4.10 -0.13
N VAL A 48 -1.10 5.21 0.00
CA VAL A 48 -0.98 6.23 -1.05
C VAL A 48 0.45 6.24 -1.56
N VAL A 49 0.63 6.05 -2.87
CA VAL A 49 1.94 6.11 -3.51
C VAL A 49 2.00 7.32 -4.42
N ALA A 50 2.98 8.20 -4.20
CA ALA A 50 3.23 9.36 -5.04
C ALA A 50 4.36 9.08 -6.03
N LYS A 51 4.23 9.52 -7.28
CA LYS A 51 5.28 9.35 -8.31
C LYS A 51 6.64 9.93 -7.86
N ALA A 52 6.65 10.92 -6.99
CA ALA A 52 7.88 11.54 -6.48
C ALA A 52 8.61 10.73 -5.40
N THR A 53 7.97 9.72 -4.80
CA THR A 53 8.52 8.95 -3.66
C THR A 53 9.04 7.57 -4.05
N VAL A 54 8.87 7.18 -5.31
CA VAL A 54 9.27 5.88 -5.86
C VAL A 54 9.90 6.09 -7.24
N ASP A 55 10.64 5.10 -7.73
CA ASP A 55 11.14 5.12 -9.10
C ASP A 55 9.98 5.05 -10.12
N GLU A 56 10.26 5.52 -11.33
CA GLU A 56 9.23 5.63 -12.37
C GLU A 56 8.75 4.26 -12.88
N GLU A 57 9.62 3.26 -12.88
CA GLU A 57 9.27 1.91 -13.32
C GLU A 57 8.29 1.25 -12.34
N LEU A 58 8.57 1.34 -11.05
CA LEU A 58 7.68 0.90 -9.97
C LEU A 58 6.36 1.65 -10.02
N PHE A 59 6.38 2.97 -10.19
CA PHE A 59 5.14 3.75 -10.28
C PHE A 59 4.27 3.30 -11.47
N LYS A 60 4.88 2.98 -12.61
CA LYS A 60 4.18 2.49 -13.80
C LYS A 60 3.66 1.07 -13.61
N SER A 61 4.41 0.20 -12.94
CA SER A 61 4.02 -1.20 -12.71
C SER A 61 2.82 -1.30 -11.77
N LEU A 62 2.76 -0.46 -10.72
CA LEU A 62 1.64 -0.42 -9.77
C LEU A 62 0.29 -0.19 -10.44
N LYS A 63 0.24 0.62 -11.50
CA LYS A 63 -0.99 0.88 -12.28
C LYS A 63 -1.58 -0.38 -12.90
N ARG A 64 -0.75 -1.42 -13.12
CA ARG A 64 -1.16 -2.68 -13.77
C ARG A 64 -1.58 -3.76 -12.79
N LEU A 65 -1.43 -3.53 -11.48
CA LEU A 65 -1.83 -4.51 -10.48
C LEU A 65 -3.35 -4.72 -10.51
N GLY A 66 -3.75 -6.00 -10.64
CA GLY A 66 -5.13 -6.43 -10.53
C GLY A 66 -5.54 -6.65 -9.08
N THR A 67 -6.85 -6.77 -8.86
CA THR A 67 -7.42 -7.24 -7.58
C THR A 67 -6.81 -8.59 -7.20
N GLU A 68 -6.50 -8.79 -5.91
CA GLU A 68 -5.86 -9.98 -5.31
C GLU A 68 -4.37 -10.18 -5.62
N SER A 69 -3.68 -9.19 -6.19
CA SER A 69 -2.21 -9.23 -6.30
C SER A 69 -1.56 -9.28 -4.90
N ALA A 70 -0.60 -10.18 -4.72
CA ALA A 70 0.20 -10.37 -3.49
C ALA A 70 1.64 -9.88 -3.68
#